data_AF-A0A960YZE1-F1
#
_entry.id   AF-A0A960YZE1-F1
#
_cell.length_a   1.000
_cell.length_b   1.000
_cell.length_c   1.000
_cell.angle_alpha   90.00
_cell.angle_beta   90.00
_cell.angle_gamma   90.00
#
_symmetry.space_group_name_H-M   'P 1'
#
loop_
_entity.id
_entity.type
_entity.pdbx_description
1 polymer ?
#
loop_
_entity_poly.entity_id
_entity_poly.type
_entity_poly.pdbx_seq_one_letter_code
_entity_poly.pdbx_strand_id
1 'polypeptide(L)' 'ESRKANKRNASLAKSPTKVVRSQKNHIFASIVAYCKLEFLKTKTSLSHFGMKYMLLMKANRAAFLELGRWRFNHGKF' A
#
# COMPACT_ATOMS: atom_id res chain seq x y z
N GLU A 1 -7.38 16.93 -6.25
CA GLU A 1 -7.34 15.45 -6.16
C GLU A 1 -7.42 14.86 -4.74
N SER A 2 -7.07 15.61 -3.68
CA SER A 2 -7.07 15.13 -2.28
C SER A 2 -8.41 14.53 -1.78
N ARG A 3 -9.55 15.14 -2.09
CA ARG A 3 -10.88 14.69 -1.61
C ARG A 3 -11.29 13.29 -2.12
N LYS A 4 -10.93 12.92 -3.36
CA LYS A 4 -11.26 11.60 -3.94
C LYS A 4 -10.39 10.49 -3.33
N ALA A 5 -9.11 10.77 -3.10
CA ALA A 5 -8.19 9.83 -2.47
C ALA A 5 -8.57 9.53 -1.01
N ASN A 6 -8.94 10.56 -0.24
CA ASN A 6 -9.29 10.38 1.17
C ASN A 6 -10.56 9.52 1.36
N LYS A 7 -11.60 9.73 0.55
CA LYS A 7 -12.86 8.97 0.62
C LYS A 7 -12.71 7.48 0.30
N ARG A 8 -11.86 7.12 -0.68
CA ARG A 8 -11.66 5.70 -1.09
C ARG A 8 -10.52 5.01 -0.34
N ASN A 9 -9.42 5.71 -0.02
CA ASN A 9 -8.22 5.08 0.53
C ASN A 9 -8.23 5.02 2.06
N ALA A 10 -8.92 5.94 2.73
CA ALA A 10 -8.97 5.95 4.19
C ALA A 10 -10.22 5.24 4.75
N SER A 11 -11.02 4.59 3.89
CA SER A 11 -12.27 3.89 4.25
C SER A 11 -13.26 4.71 5.08
N LEU A 12 -13.19 6.05 5.05
CA LEU A 12 -13.98 6.94 5.90
C LEU A 12 -15.50 6.68 5.79
N ALA A 13 -15.95 6.24 4.61
CA ALA A 13 -17.34 5.91 4.33
C ALA A 13 -17.79 4.52 4.85
N LYS A 14 -16.87 3.68 5.36
CA LYS A 14 -17.16 2.33 5.88
C LYS A 14 -17.21 2.27 7.41
N SER A 15 -17.16 3.41 8.10
CA SER A 15 -17.16 3.41 9.58
C SER A 15 -18.47 2.80 10.12
N PRO A 16 -18.43 2.00 11.20
CA PRO A 16 -19.63 1.47 11.83
C PRO A 16 -20.59 2.61 12.22
N THR A 17 -21.80 2.62 11.64
CA THR A 17 -22.70 3.79 11.69
C THR A 17 -23.44 3.96 13.02
N LYS A 18 -23.32 3.01 13.95
CA LYS A 18 -24.16 2.95 15.17
C LYS A 18 -23.48 3.41 16.47
N VAL A 19 -22.15 3.66 16.47
CA VAL A 19 -21.41 3.98 17.71
C VAL A 19 -20.49 5.19 17.52
N VAL A 20 -20.78 6.31 18.18
CA VAL A 20 -20.06 7.59 18.08
C VAL A 20 -18.56 7.44 18.39
N ARG A 21 -18.19 6.61 19.39
CA ARG A 21 -16.79 6.34 19.73
C ARG A 21 -16.06 5.65 18.58
N SER A 22 -16.67 4.65 17.95
CA SER A 22 -16.09 3.93 16.82
C SER A 22 -15.94 4.82 15.59
N GLN A 23 -16.89 5.74 15.35
CA GLN A 23 -16.80 6.73 14.27
C GLN A 23 -15.66 7.72 14.49
N LYS A 24 -15.54 8.29 15.70
CA LYS A 24 -14.44 9.20 16.05
C LYS A 24 -13.08 8.51 15.91
N ASN A 25 -12.95 7.28 16.40
CA ASN A 25 -11.73 6.49 16.26
C ASN A 25 -11.42 6.18 14.79
N HIS A 26 -12.43 5.87 13.98
CA HIS A 26 -12.26 5.62 12.56
C HIS A 26 -11.80 6.89 11.82
N ILE A 27 -12.40 8.05 12.09
CA ILE A 27 -11.98 9.33 11.49
C ILE A 27 -10.51 9.63 11.85
N PHE A 28 -10.15 9.47 13.13
CA PHE A 28 -8.78 9.67 13.59
C PHE A 28 -7.80 8.73 12.89
N ALA A 29 -8.09 7.42 12.85
CA ALA A 29 -7.27 6.43 12.18
C ALA A 29 -7.13 6.70 10.67
N SER A 30 -8.22 7.11 10.00
CA SER A 30 -8.23 7.51 8.59
C SER A 30 -7.29 8.70 8.32
N ILE A 31 -7.29 9.71 9.19
CA ILE A 31 -6.41 10.88 9.07
C ILE A 31 -4.94 10.48 9.27
N VAL A 32 -4.64 9.69 10.31
CA VAL A 32 -3.27 9.20 10.56
C VAL A 32 -2.75 8.35 9.40
N ALA A 33 -3.58 7.47 8.85
CA ALA A 33 -3.23 6.66 7.68
C ALA A 33 -2.95 7.53 6.45
N TYR A 34 -3.76 8.57 6.22
CA TYR A 34 -3.54 9.53 5.14
C TYR A 34 -2.20 10.27 5.30
N CYS A 35 -1.89 10.80 6.50
CA CYS A 35 -0.62 11.47 6.77
C CYS A 35 0.59 10.55 6.51
N LYS A 36 0.51 9.28 6.92
CA LYS A 36 1.56 8.29 6.64
C LYS A 36 1.74 8.04 5.14
N LEU A 37 0.64 7.96 4.39
CA LEU A 37 0.68 7.76 2.93
C LEU A 37 1.27 8.98 2.20
N GLU A 38 0.92 10.21 2.61
CA GLU A 38 1.51 11.42 2.03
C GLU A 38 3.00 11.53 2.39
N PHE A 39 3.40 11.20 3.61
CA PHE A 39 4.82 11.15 3.98
C PHE A 39 5.61 10.12 3.17
N LEU A 40 5.03 8.94 2.94
CA LEU A 40 5.65 7.90 2.12
C LEU A 40 5.73 8.33 0.64
N LYS A 41 4.70 9.02 0.12
CA LYS A 41 4.68 9.61 -1.21
C LYS A 41 5.75 10.71 -1.36
N THR A 42 5.94 11.57 -0.36
CA THR A 42 7.01 12.58 -0.37
C THR A 42 8.40 11.94 -0.31
N LYS A 43 8.59 10.89 0.50
CA LYS A 43 9.88 10.20 0.62
C LYS A 43 10.27 9.39 -0.62
N THR A 44 9.28 8.83 -1.31
CA THR A 44 9.52 7.99 -2.49
C THR A 44 9.35 8.76 -3.80
N SER A 45 8.80 9.98 -3.77
CA SER A 45 8.31 10.73 -4.93
C SER A 45 7.35 9.93 -5.82
N LEU A 46 6.77 8.84 -5.32
CA LEU A 46 5.93 7.92 -6.06
C LEU A 46 4.48 8.00 -5.56
N SER A 47 3.53 8.03 -6.49
CA SER A 47 2.11 7.93 -6.16
C SER A 47 1.80 6.58 -5.48
N HIS A 48 0.65 6.44 -4.82
CA HIS A 48 0.22 5.17 -4.24
C HIS A 48 0.20 4.01 -5.27
N PHE A 49 -0.15 4.30 -6.52
CA PHE A 49 -0.05 3.32 -7.61
C PHE A 49 1.41 3.01 -7.95
N GLY A 50 2.28 4.03 -8.02
CA GLY A 50 3.71 3.86 -8.22
C GLY A 50 4.38 3.02 -7.13
N MET A 51 3.99 3.18 -5.87
CA MET A 51 4.48 2.37 -4.76
C MET A 51 4.06 0.90 -4.88
N LYS A 52 2.79 0.62 -5.24
CA LYS A 52 2.32 -0.74 -5.51
C LYS A 52 3.07 -1.38 -6.67
N TYR A 53 3.26 -0.63 -7.76
CA TYR A 53 3.99 -1.09 -8.93
C TYR A 53 5.46 -1.39 -8.62
N MET A 54 6.14 -0.50 -7.89
CA MET A 54 7.53 -0.72 -7.45
C MET A 54 7.66 -1.99 -6.62
N LEU A 55 6.74 -2.22 -5.68
CA LEU A 55 6.77 -3.43 -4.85
C LEU A 55 6.57 -4.69 -5.69
N LEU A 56 5.61 -4.68 -6.61
CA LEU A 56 5.35 -5.80 -7.52
C LEU A 56 6.57 -6.11 -8.40
N MET A 57 7.20 -5.08 -8.98
CA MET A 57 8.41 -5.25 -9.80
C MET A 57 9.58 -5.84 -9.00
N LYS A 58 9.78 -5.37 -7.76
CA LYS A 58 10.82 -5.92 -6.87
C LYS A 58 10.55 -7.38 -6.50
N ALA A 59 9.30 -7.72 -6.17
CA ALA A 59 8.90 -9.09 -5.88
C ALA A 59 9.10 -10.01 -7.10
N ASN A 60 8.67 -9.59 -8.29
CA ASN A 60 8.87 -10.35 -9.52
C ASN A 60 10.36 -10.57 -9.84
N ARG A 61 11.19 -9.54 -9.65
CA ARG A 61 12.64 -9.67 -9.85
C ARG A 61 13.26 -10.65 -8.86
N ALA A 62 12.85 -10.62 -7.60
CA ALA A 62 13.32 -11.55 -6.58
C ALA A 62 12.92 -13.00 -6.91
N ALA A 63 11.64 -13.23 -7.26
CA ALA A 63 11.14 -14.54 -7.67
C ALA A 63 11.88 -15.09 -8.91
N PHE A 64 12.15 -14.24 -9.90
CA PHE A 64 12.92 -14.64 -11.09
C PHE A 64 14.36 -15.02 -10.75
N LEU A 65 15.02 -14.27 -9.87
CA LEU A 65 16.37 -14.61 -9.39
C LEU A 65 16.39 -15.93 -8.62
N GLU A 66 15.37 -16.17 -7.80
CA GLU A 66 15.20 -17.43 -7.06
C GLU A 66 14.98 -18.61 -8.00
N LEU A 67 14.14 -18.46 -9.02
CA LEU A 67 13.97 -19.46 -10.08
C LEU A 67 15.27 -19.74 -10.84
N GLY A 68 16.06 -18.71 -11.13
CA GLY A 68 17.37 -18.86 -11.76
C GLY A 68 18.34 -19.65 -10.87
N ARG A 69 18.40 -19.33 -9.57
CA ARG A 69 19.20 -20.06 -8.58
C ARG A 69 18.74 -21.51 -8.46
N TRP A 70 17.43 -21.75 -8.40
CA TRP A 70 16.85 -23.08 -8.34
C TRP A 70 17.21 -23.91 -9.59
N ARG A 71 17.10 -23.32 -10.79
CA ARG A 71 17.45 -23.97 -12.06
C ARG A 71 18.94 -24.32 -12.13
N PHE A 72 19.82 -23.42 -11.69
CA PHE A 72 21.27 -23.65 -11.64
C PHE A 72 21.61 -24.78 -10.67
N ASN A 73 21.04 -24.77 -9.45
CA ASN A 73 21.32 -25.78 -8.43
C ASN A 73 20.76 -27.17 -8.78
N HIS A 74 19.73 -27.26 -9.61
CA HIS A 74 19.10 -28.52 -10.02
C HIS A 74 19.44 -28.96 -11.46
N GLY A 75 20.50 -28.42 -12.06
CA GLY A 75 21.16 -29.05 -13.21
C GLY A 75 20.31 -29.21 -14.47
N LYS A 76 19.44 -28.24 -14.80
CA LYS A 76 18.89 -28.13 -16.16
C LYS A 76 19.68 -27.08 -16.95
N PHE A 77 20.86 -27.52 -17.39
CA PHE A 77 21.91 -26.84 -18.18
C PHE A 77 22.61 -25.66 -17.49
#